data_AF-A0A6B2CBH4-F1
#
_entry.id   AF-A0A6B2CBH4-F1
#
_cell.length_a   1.000
_cell.length_b   1.000
_cell.length_c   1.000
_cell.angle_alpha   90.00
_cell.angle_beta   90.00
_cell.angle_gamma   90.00
#
_symmetry.space_group_name_H-M   'P 1'
#
loop_
_entity.id
_entity.type
_entity.pdbx_description
1 polymer ?
#
loop_
_entity_poly.entity_id
_entity_poly.type
_entity_poly.pdbx_seq_one_letter_code
_entity_poly.pdbx_strand_id
1 'polypeptide(L)' 'MEAKTILNIIEIAESRFQEALKELDIAEVFLREGLVRNAAGKAFQAWKSILSYLALRNLELLESRYKGFKRVGPRTIP' A
#
# COMPACT_ATOMS: atom_id res chain seq x y z
N MET A 1 19.25 -11.62 -21.70
CA MET A 1 17.84 -11.20 -21.69
C MET A 1 17.32 -11.50 -20.30
N GLU A 2 17.46 -10.55 -19.36
CA GLU A 2 17.05 -10.76 -17.97
C GLU A 2 15.54 -10.99 -17.91
N ALA A 3 15.13 -12.09 -17.28
CA ALA A 3 13.73 -12.40 -17.07
C ALA A 3 13.09 -11.23 -16.32
N LYS A 4 12.12 -10.58 -16.96
CA LYS A 4 11.31 -9.53 -16.35
C LYS A 4 10.60 -10.14 -15.15
N THR A 5 11.10 -9.92 -13.94
CA THR A 5 10.50 -10.47 -12.71
C THR A 5 9.06 -9.98 -12.62
N ILE A 6 8.11 -10.88 -12.88
CA ILE A 6 6.69 -10.61 -12.71
C ILE A 6 6.42 -10.56 -11.21
N LEU A 7 5.94 -9.42 -10.73
CA LEU A 7 5.58 -9.24 -9.32
C LEU A 7 4.29 -10.00 -9.01
N ASN A 8 4.27 -10.72 -7.88
CA ASN A 8 3.05 -11.35 -7.38
C ASN A 8 2.13 -10.28 -6.76
N ILE A 9 1.18 -9.79 -7.56
CA ILE A 9 0.27 -8.69 -7.19
C ILE A 9 -0.56 -9.06 -5.96
N ILE A 10 -0.99 -10.32 -5.84
CA ILE A 10 -1.81 -10.80 -4.72
C ILE A 10 -1.01 -10.73 -3.42
N GLU A 11 0.22 -11.25 -3.43
CA GLU A 11 1.09 -11.22 -2.26
C GLU A 11 1.44 -9.79 -1.83
N ILE A 12 1.68 -8.90 -2.79
CA ILE A 12 1.93 -7.48 -2.49
C ILE A 12 0.68 -6.84 -1.90
N ALA A 13 -0.50 -7.12 -2.45
CA ALA A 13 -1.75 -6.61 -1.91
C ALA A 13 -1.92 -7.06 -0.45
N GLU A 14 -1.81 -8.35 -0.16
CA GLU A 14 -1.94 -8.86 1.21
C GLU A 14 -0.89 -8.26 2.15
N SER A 15 0.35 -8.06 1.68
CA SER A 15 1.38 -7.34 2.44
C SER A 15 0.94 -5.90 2.78
N ARG A 16 0.33 -5.18 1.84
CA ARG A 16 -0.21 -3.83 2.09
C ARG A 16 -1.39 -3.83 3.06
N PHE A 17 -2.24 -4.85 3.02
CA PHE A 17 -3.33 -4.99 3.98
C PHE A 17 -2.80 -5.23 5.41
N GLN A 18 -1.84 -6.14 5.57
CA GLN A 18 -1.19 -6.39 6.87
C GLN A 18 -0.44 -5.16 7.40
N GLU A 19 0.18 -4.39 6.51
CA GLU A 19 0.82 -3.12 6.87
C GLU A 19 -0.21 -2.09 7.36
N ALA A 20 -1.38 -2.00 6.72
CA ALA A 20 -2.44 -1.10 7.19
C ALA A 20 -2.91 -1.44 8.61
N LEU A 21 -3.11 -2.73 8.91
CA LEU A 21 -3.51 -3.18 10.25
C LEU A 21 -2.45 -2.84 11.30
N LYS A 22 -1.18 -3.16 11.04
CA LYS A 22 -0.07 -2.87 11.97
C LYS A 22 0.08 -1.38 12.24
N GLU A 23 -0.06 -0.54 11.21
CA GLU A 23 0.04 0.91 11.39
C GLU A 23 -1.14 1.47 12.20
N LEU A 24 -2.33 0.87 12.10
CA LEU A 24 -3.47 1.21 12.98
C LEU A 24 -3.21 0.80 14.43
N ASP A 25 -2.67 -0.40 14.68
CA ASP A 25 -2.32 -0.84 16.03
C ASP A 25 -1.35 0.15 16.70
N ILE A 26 -0.33 0.60 15.98
CA ILE A 26 0.63 1.60 16.47
C ILE A 26 -0.06 2.96 16.67
N ALA A 27 -0.94 3.37 15.74
CA ALA A 27 -1.67 4.62 15.86
C ALA A 27 -2.54 4.64 17.13
N GLU A 28 -3.20 3.52 17.45
CA GLU A 28 -4.01 3.38 18.65
C GLU A 28 -3.16 3.50 19.92
N VAL A 29 -2.01 2.82 19.98
CA VAL A 29 -1.07 2.95 21.10
C VAL A 29 -0.64 4.42 21.27
N PHE A 30 -0.21 5.08 20.20
CA PHE A 30 0.17 6.49 20.27
C PHE A 30 -0.97 7.41 20.71
N LEU A 31 -2.21 7.11 20.30
CA LEU A 31 -3.37 7.90 20.71
C LEU A 31 -3.64 7.74 22.21
N ARG A 32 -3.56 6.51 22.74
CA ARG A 32 -3.73 6.21 24.17
C ARG A 32 -2.65 6.89 25.03
N GLU A 33 -1.43 7.00 24.52
CA GLU A 33 -0.31 7.71 25.19
C GLU A 33 -0.34 9.24 24.99
N GLY A 34 -1.37 9.80 24.33
CA GLY A 34 -1.46 11.24 24.08
C GLY A 34 -0.51 11.79 23.01
N LEU A 35 0.18 10.92 22.26
CA LEU A 35 1.10 11.28 21.18
C LEU A 35 0.34 11.57 19.87
N VAL A 36 -0.54 12.57 19.88
CA VAL A 36 -1.52 12.84 18.82
C VAL A 36 -0.90 13.02 17.44
N ARG A 37 0.24 13.72 17.33
CA ARG A 37 0.94 13.90 16.03
C ARG A 37 1.41 12.57 15.45
N ASN A 38 1.95 11.70 16.30
CA ASN A 38 2.47 10.40 15.88
C ASN A 38 1.32 9.46 15.50
N ALA A 39 0.25 9.46 16.30
CA ALA A 39 -0.97 8.72 16.01
C ALA A 39 -1.55 9.10 14.64
N ALA A 40 -1.68 10.41 14.36
CA ALA A 40 -2.15 10.89 13.07
C ALA A 40 -1.24 10.45 11.90
N GLY A 41 0.08 10.51 12.09
CA GLY A 41 1.05 10.03 11.10
C GLY A 41 0.88 8.54 10.78
N LYS A 42 0.65 7.71 11.82
CA LYS A 42 0.44 6.27 11.69
C LYS A 42 -0.90 5.92 11.06
N ALA A 43 -1.98 6.60 11.46
CA ALA A 43 -3.28 6.48 10.82
C ALA A 43 -3.21 6.85 9.32
N PHE A 44 -2.46 7.89 8.95
CA PHE A 44 -2.26 8.25 7.55
C PHE A 44 -1.42 7.22 6.77
N GLN A 45 -0.43 6.60 7.42
CA GLN A 45 0.31 5.48 6.83
C GLN A 45 -0.61 4.28 6.55
N ALA A 46 -1.44 3.90 7.52
CA ALA A 46 -2.45 2.86 7.34
C ALA A 46 -3.40 3.15 6.16
N TRP A 47 -3.88 4.40 6.06
CA TRP A 47 -4.74 4.83 4.96
C TRP A 47 -4.09 4.64 3.58
N LYS A 48 -2.82 4.99 3.41
CA LYS A 48 -2.10 4.75 2.15
C LYS A 48 -1.96 3.26 1.85
N SER A 49 -1.67 2.45 2.87
CA SER A 49 -1.50 1.01 2.71
C SER A 49 -2.81 0.33 2.31
N ILE A 50 -3.95 0.68 2.92
CA ILE A 50 -5.24 0.13 2.52
C ILE A 50 -5.66 0.60 1.11
N LEU A 51 -5.40 1.86 0.75
CA LEU A 51 -5.65 2.33 -0.63
C LEU A 51 -4.80 1.54 -1.64
N SER A 52 -3.54 1.25 -1.32
CA SER A 52 -2.69 0.42 -2.17
C SER A 52 -3.21 -1.02 -2.27
N TYR A 53 -3.71 -1.61 -1.18
CA TYR A 53 -4.36 -2.92 -1.21
C TYR A 53 -5.57 -2.91 -2.16
N LEU A 54 -6.49 -1.95 -1.98
CA LEU A 54 -7.69 -1.83 -2.78
C LEU A 54 -7.36 -1.61 -4.26
N ALA A 55 -6.37 -0.77 -4.58
CA ALA A 55 -5.92 -0.54 -5.94
C ALA A 55 -5.41 -1.84 -6.59
N LEU A 56 -4.56 -2.60 -5.89
CA LEU A 56 -4.00 -3.85 -6.41
C LEU A 56 -5.06 -4.95 -6.56
N ARG A 57 -6.04 -5.02 -5.65
CA ARG A 57 -7.15 -5.97 -5.72
C ARG A 57 -8.16 -5.65 -6.82
N ASN A 58 -8.17 -4.42 -7.32
CA ASN A 58 -9.10 -3.93 -8.33
C ASN A 58 -8.36 -3.33 -9.54
N LEU A 59 -7.21 -3.90 -9.88
CA LEU A 59 -6.31 -3.34 -10.90
C LEU A 59 -7.00 -3.17 -12.26
N GLU A 60 -7.86 -4.12 -12.63
CA GLU A 60 -8.65 -4.06 -13.88
C GLU A 60 -9.49 -2.77 -14.00
N LEU A 61 -10.06 -2.29 -12.88
CA LEU A 61 -10.81 -1.04 -12.85
C LEU A 61 -9.90 0.16 -13.15
N LEU A 62 -8.66 0.11 -12.70
CA LEU A 62 -7.67 1.17 -12.89
C LEU A 62 -7.07 1.14 -14.29
N GLU A 63 -6.73 -0.04 -14.83
CA GLU A 63 -6.16 -0.20 -16.18
C GLU A 63 -7.10 0.31 -17.27
N SER A 64 -8.42 0.15 -17.08
CA SER A 64 -9.42 0.67 -18.01
C SER A 64 -9.42 2.21 -18.10
N ARG A 65 -9.06 2.89 -17.00
CA ARG A 65 -9.18 4.35 -16.86
C ARG A 65 -7.85 5.09 -16.96
N TYR A 66 -6.77 4.47 -16.52
CA TYR A 66 -5.43 5.03 -16.50
C TYR A 66 -4.51 4.15 -17.34
N LYS A 67 -3.99 4.72 -18.42
CA LYS A 67 -3.09 4.02 -19.35
C LYS A 67 -1.66 4.45 -19.11
N GLY A 68 -0.73 3.50 -19.18
CA GLY A 68 0.71 3.74 -19.11
C GLY A 68 1.32 3.39 -17.77
N PHE A 69 2.55 2.89 -17.82
CA PHE A 69 3.28 2.38 -16.66
C PHE A 69 4.17 3.46 -16.09
N LYS A 70 4.11 3.70 -14.77
CA LYS A 70 5.11 4.51 -14.09
C LYS A 70 6.20 3.60 -13.54
N ARG A 71 7.42 3.75 -14.05
CA ARG A 71 8.58 3.02 -13.54
C ARG A 71 8.91 3.52 -12.13
N VAL A 72 8.89 2.63 -11.14
CA VAL A 72 9.27 2.96 -9.76
C VAL A 72 10.56 2.21 -9.44
N GLY A 73 11.70 2.89 -9.55
CA GLY A 73 13.03 2.27 -9.41
C GLY A 73 13.34 1.28 -10.55
N PRO A 74 14.07 0.17 -10.30
CA PRO A 74 14.33 -0.84 -11.33
C PRO A 74 13.09 -1.64 -11.72
N ARG A 75 12.00 -1.56 -10.94
CA ARG A 75 10.78 -2.36 -11.14
C ARG A 75 9.74 -1.56 -11.93
N THR A 76 9.01 -2.27 -12.78
CA THR A 76 7.83 -1.72 -13.45
C THR A 76 6.62 -2.25 -12.72
N ILE A 77 5.77 -1.35 -12.23
CA ILE A 77 4.47 -1.70 -11.66
C ILE A 77 3.44 -1.37 -12.75
N PRO A 78 2.46 -2.27 -12.99
CA PRO A 78 1.34 -2.01 -13.89
C PRO A 78 0.71 -0.62 -13.68
#